data_AF-A0A965PH83-F1
#
_entry.id   AF-A0A965PH83-F1
#
_cell.length_a   1.000
_cell.length_b   1.000
_cell.length_c   1.000
_cell.angle_alpha   90.00
_cell.angle_beta   90.00
_cell.angle_gamma   90.00
#
_symmetry.space_group_name_H-M   'P 1'
#
loop_
_entity.id
_entity.type
_entity.pdbx_description
1 polymer ?
#
loop_
_entity_poly.entity_id
_entity_poly.type
_entity_poly.pdbx_seq_one_letter_code
_entity_poly.pdbx_strand_id
1 'polypeptide(L)' 'MRIESRDFFINLDDYAAVPKKGDRIYAEGNVYEVFAPFSTNAWQWADRQQRIRKIHTQLVP' A
#
# COMPACT_ATOMS: atom_id res chain seq x y z
N MET A 1 12.31 11.23 -13.91
CA MET A 1 11.94 9.87 -13.47
C MET A 1 10.47 9.91 -13.06
N ARG A 2 9.59 9.23 -13.79
CA ARG A 2 8.17 9.15 -13.42
C ARG A 2 8.04 7.98 -12.45
N ILE A 3 7.82 8.27 -11.18
CA ILE A 3 7.52 7.23 -10.19
C ILE A 3 6.09 6.77 -10.50
N GLU A 4 5.92 5.56 -11.00
CA GLU A 4 4.59 4.98 -11.17
C GLU A 4 4.08 4.58 -9.80
N SER A 5 3.09 5.31 -9.29
CA SER A 5 2.44 4.99 -8.02
C SER A 5 1.18 4.18 -8.25
N ARG A 6 0.95 3.15 -7.43
CA ARG A 6 -0.26 2.34 -7.42
C ARG A 6 -0.81 2.24 -6.01
N ASP A 7 -2.14 2.31 -5.90
CA ASP A 7 -2.82 2.09 -4.64
C ASP A 7 -3.32 0.65 -4.55
N PHE A 8 -3.09 0.01 -3.41
CA PHE A 8 -3.60 -1.32 -3.11
C PHE A 8 -4.64 -1.24 -1.99
N PHE A 9 -5.66 -2.09 -2.05
CA PHE A 9 -6.70 -2.18 -1.03
C PHE A 9 -6.63 -3.57 -0.40
N ILE A 10 -6.34 -3.63 0.89
CA ILE A 10 -6.28 -4.89 1.64
C ILE A 10 -7.41 -4.93 2.66
N ASN A 11 -8.11 -6.05 2.74
CA ASN A 11 -9.06 -6.31 3.82
C ASN A 11 -8.30 -6.88 5.03
N LEU A 12 -8.64 -6.44 6.24
CA LEU A 12 -8.07 -6.96 7.49
C LEU A 12 -8.29 -8.46 7.68
N ASP A 13 -9.41 -8.98 7.16
CA ASP A 13 -9.72 -10.42 7.24
C ASP A 13 -8.70 -11.25 6.42
N ASP A 14 -8.24 -10.71 5.29
CA ASP A 14 -7.27 -11.37 4.41
C ASP A 14 -5.82 -11.09 4.86
N TYR A 15 -5.57 -9.90 5.42
CA TYR A 15 -4.25 -9.48 5.86
C TYR A 15 -4.31 -8.51 7.04
N ALA A 16 -4.19 -9.07 8.25
CA ALA A 16 -4.27 -8.29 9.49
C ALA A 16 -3.04 -7.39 9.73
N ALA A 17 -1.87 -7.76 9.19
CA ALA A 17 -0.63 -7.04 9.43
C ALA A 17 -0.68 -5.61 8.85
N VAL A 18 -0.17 -4.67 9.64
CA VAL A 18 -0.18 -3.25 9.28
C VAL A 18 0.96 -2.99 8.28
N PRO A 19 0.67 -2.50 7.06
CA PRO A 19 1.69 -2.18 6.07
C PRO A 19 2.62 -1.07 6.56
N LYS A 20 3.92 -1.24 6.34
CA LYS A 20 4.97 -0.29 6.71
C LYS A 20 5.73 0.15 5.48
N LYS A 21 6.34 1.34 5.55
CA LYS A 21 7.23 1.83 4.49
C LYS A 21 8.35 0.82 4.26
N GLY A 22 8.61 0.48 3.00
CA GLY A 22 9.61 -0.51 2.60
C GLY A 22 9.06 -1.93 2.44
N ASP A 23 7.84 -2.21 2.89
CA ASP A 23 7.16 -3.47 2.57
C ASP A 23 6.96 -3.58 1.05
N ARG A 24 6.98 -4.81 0.53
CA ARG A 24 6.85 -5.09 -0.90
C ARG A 24 5.57 -5.84 -1.22
N ILE A 25 4.87 -5.38 -2.24
CA ILE A 25 3.69 -6.02 -2.82
C ILE A 25 4.06 -6.56 -4.19
N TYR A 26 3.85 -7.86 -4.39
CA TYR A 26 4.08 -8.55 -5.65
C TYR A 26 2.74 -8.69 -6.37
N ALA A 27 2.57 -7.99 -7.49
CA ALA A 27 1.31 -8.00 -8.23
C ALA A 27 1.58 -7.85 -9.72
N GLU A 28 0.89 -8.65 -10.54
CA GLU A 28 0.95 -8.57 -12.01
C GLU A 28 2.40 -8.65 -12.56
N GLY A 29 3.25 -9.46 -11.92
CA GLY A 29 4.66 -9.61 -12.30
C GLY A 29 5.58 -8.44 -11.91
N ASN A 30 5.04 -7.41 -11.25
CA ASN A 30 5.78 -6.24 -10.78
C ASN A 30 5.97 -6.25 -9.26
N VAL A 31 6.98 -5.52 -8.79
CA VAL A 31 7.22 -5.27 -7.36
C VAL A 31 6.91 -3.82 -7.04
N TYR A 32 6.01 -3.62 -6.10
CA TYR A 32 5.65 -2.30 -5.61
C TYR A 32 6.11 -2.15 -4.16
N GLU A 33 6.80 -1.05 -3.85
CA GLU A 33 7.22 -0.74 -2.48
C GLU A 33 6.22 0.20 -1.83
N VAL A 34 5.77 -0.14 -0.62
CA VAL A 34 4.96 0.72 0.22
C VAL A 34 5.73 2.00 0.55
N PHE A 35 5.19 3.15 0.16
CA PHE A 35 5.80 4.45 0.39
C PHE A 35 4.78 5.46 0.91
N ALA A 36 5.25 6.37 1.76
CA ALA A 36 4.43 7.42 2.36
C ALA A 36 4.96 8.78 1.87
N PRO A 37 4.48 9.29 0.72
CA PRO A 37 5.11 10.45 0.08
C PRO A 37 4.90 11.76 0.84
N PHE A 38 3.82 11.88 1.62
CA PHE A 38 3.47 13.13 2.32
C PHE A 38 2.79 12.90 3.68
N SER A 39 2.75 11.65 4.12
CA SER A 39 1.97 11.16 5.26
C SER A 39 2.92 10.50 6.24
N THR A 40 2.65 10.62 7.55
CA THR A 40 3.35 9.81 8.56
C THR A 40 2.98 8.33 8.47
N ASN A 41 1.80 8.02 7.89
CA ASN A 41 1.27 6.68 7.75
C ASN A 41 1.37 6.18 6.31
N ALA A 42 1.80 4.94 6.14
CA ALA A 42 1.97 4.31 4.83
C ALA A 42 0.64 3.83 4.19
N TRP A 43 -0.46 3.99 4.91
CA TRP A 43 -1.80 3.58 4.50
C TRP A 43 -2.85 4.45 5.19
N GLN A 44 -4.08 4.39 4.70
CA GLN A 44 -5.26 5.03 5.27
C GLN A 44 -6.48 4.11 5.20
N TRP A 45 -7.49 4.33 6.04
CA TRP A 45 -8.76 3.61 5.94
C TRP A 45 -9.47 3.97 4.63
N ALA A 46 -9.89 2.97 3.88
CA ALA A 46 -10.65 3.13 2.64
C ALA A 46 -12.17 3.07 2.86
N ASP A 47 -12.59 2.56 4.02
CA ASP A 47 -13.98 2.33 4.37
C ASP A 47 -14.32 2.87 5.78
N ARG A 48 -15.61 3.10 6.04
CA ARG A 48 -16.09 3.61 7.34
C ARG A 48 -15.97 2.60 8.47
N GLN A 49 -16.02 1.31 8.14
CA GLN A 49 -15.98 0.22 9.11
C GLN A 49 -14.54 -0.13 9.52
N GLN A 50 -13.55 0.55 8.93
CA GLN A 50 -12.13 0.34 9.20
C GLN A 50 -11.71 -1.12 8.97
N ARG A 51 -12.18 -1.71 7.86
CA ARG A 51 -11.81 -3.06 7.45
C ARG A 51 -10.91 -3.10 6.23
N ILE A 52 -10.84 -2.01 5.47
CA ILE A 52 -10.05 -1.94 4.24
C ILE A 52 -8.98 -0.87 4.40
N ARG A 53 -7.71 -1.26 4.26
CA ARG A 53 -6.58 -0.32 4.22
C ARG A 53 -6.22 -0.03 2.77
N LYS A 54 -6.22 1.25 2.40
CA LYS A 54 -5.64 1.77 1.17
C LYS A 54 -4.15 2.03 1.40
N ILE A 55 -3.29 1.33 0.67
CA ILE A 55 -1.84 1.39 0.78
C ILE A 55 -1.28 2.12 -0.44
N HIS A 56 -0.43 3.11 -0.20
CA HIS A 56 0.26 3.82 -1.27
C HIS A 56 1.57 3.10 -1.60
N THR A 57 1.75 2.74 -2.87
CA THR A 57 2.95 2.04 -3.33
C THR A 57 3.55 2.68 -4.58
N GLN A 58 4.85 2.52 -4.75
CA GLN A 58 5.59 2.93 -5.94
C GLN A 58 6.21 1.72 -6.61
N LEU A 59 6.23 1.70 -7.95
CA LEU A 59 6.93 0.67 -8.71
C LEU A 59 8.43 0.70 -8.40
N VAL A 60 8.99 -0.47 -8.10
CA VAL A 60 10.43 -0.66 -7.97
C VAL A 60 10.96 -1.15 -9.33
N PRO A 61 11.82 -0.37 -10.01
CA PRO A 61 12.43 -0.75 -11.28
C PRO A 61 13.52 -1.83 -11.12
#